data_AF-A0A845L8G2-F1
#
_entry.id   AF-A0A845L8G2-F1
#
_cell.length_a   1.000
_cell.length_b   1.000
_cell.length_c   1.000
_cell.angle_alpha   90.00
_cell.angle_beta   90.00
_cell.angle_gamma   90.00
#
_symmetry.space_group_name_H-M   'P 1'
#
loop_
_entity.id
_entity.type
_entity.pdbx_description
1 polymer ?
#
loop_
_entity_poly.entity_id
_entity_poly.type
_entity_poly.pdbx_seq_one_letter_code
_entity_poly.pdbx_strand_id
1 'polypeptide(L)'
;MKHHRWYQVLELSQVGEVRRAASEMAFSIGFCAEDAGRVAIVATELASNLVKHTTEGGEILMAAVEAGDCFGIEIISLDKGPGIENLQHMLLDGVSTAGTVGNGLGAIRRLSQVFDIYTRPEQGTVIVARIFERRWQPAAVSLEVGAIMRPFPGENVCGDGWAVRFSVGGGEILVTDGLGHGSQAAAASLDAVRFFRETATPSPAQFIRSIDAPMRYTRGAAMALASIDLVQRKVIYAGVGNIAGRILSPQGSAGCLSYNGTVGLNPGRFQENTYPWPEQALLVMHSDGLTSRWDHTAYPGLLTRLPTLVAAVLYRDFFRGNDDVTVVVVRQGC
;
A
#
# COMPACT_ATOMS: atom_id res chain seq x y z
N MET A 1 -3.70 -0.93 10.98
CA MET A 1 -4.01 -1.69 9.74
C MET A 1 -3.27 -3.02 9.80
N LYS A 2 -3.77 -4.10 9.20
CA LYS A 2 -3.05 -5.39 9.13
C LYS A 2 -2.13 -5.41 7.91
N HIS A 3 -1.03 -6.17 7.98
CA HIS A 3 -0.15 -6.37 6.82
C HIS A 3 -0.86 -7.25 5.78
N HIS A 4 -0.35 -7.22 4.55
CA HIS A 4 -0.80 -8.10 3.50
C HIS A 4 -0.40 -9.54 3.81
N ARG A 5 -1.28 -10.48 3.50
CA ARG A 5 -0.89 -11.87 3.25
C ARG A 5 -0.32 -11.93 1.84
N TRP A 6 0.73 -12.71 1.64
CA TRP A 6 1.40 -12.82 0.35
C TRP A 6 1.56 -14.27 -0.06
N TYR A 7 1.49 -14.53 -1.36
CA TYR A 7 1.59 -15.86 -1.95
C TYR A 7 2.45 -15.77 -3.20
N GLN A 8 3.49 -16.61 -3.25
CA GLN A 8 4.22 -16.82 -4.50
C GLN A 8 3.38 -17.74 -5.40
N VAL A 9 3.31 -17.39 -6.68
CA VAL A 9 2.54 -18.12 -7.67
C VAL A 9 3.42 -18.35 -8.90
N LEU A 10 3.93 -19.56 -8.99
CA LEU A 10 4.75 -20.08 -10.09
C LEU A 10 4.05 -21.23 -10.83
N GLU A 11 3.23 -22.02 -10.11
CA GLU A 11 2.58 -23.21 -10.66
C GLU A 11 1.08 -23.30 -10.30
N LEU A 12 0.35 -24.13 -11.04
CA LEU A 12 -1.11 -24.26 -10.93
C LEU A 12 -1.60 -24.72 -9.54
N SER A 13 -0.77 -25.43 -8.77
CA SER A 13 -1.11 -25.87 -7.42
C SER A 13 -1.39 -24.68 -6.48
N GLN A 14 -0.61 -23.61 -6.64
CA GLN A 14 -0.66 -22.39 -5.82
C GLN A 14 -1.89 -21.54 -6.13
N VAL A 15 -2.45 -21.64 -7.34
CA VAL A 15 -3.74 -20.99 -7.68
C VAL A 15 -4.85 -21.48 -6.73
N GLY A 16 -4.87 -22.78 -6.42
CA GLY A 16 -5.83 -23.36 -5.48
C GLY A 16 -5.63 -22.89 -4.04
N GLU A 17 -4.38 -22.64 -3.64
CA GLU A 17 -4.02 -22.07 -2.34
C GLU A 17 -4.51 -20.63 -2.20
N VAL A 18 -4.16 -19.77 -3.16
CA VAL A 18 -4.59 -18.37 -3.21
C VAL A 18 -6.11 -18.25 -3.14
N ARG A 19 -6.83 -19.06 -3.92
CA ARG A 19 -8.31 -19.08 -3.90
C ARG A 19 -8.89 -19.42 -2.52
N ARG A 20 -8.33 -20.44 -1.85
CA ARG A 20 -8.78 -20.84 -0.50
C ARG A 20 -8.52 -19.72 0.50
N ALA A 21 -7.31 -19.17 0.50
CA ALA A 21 -6.93 -18.06 1.37
C ALA A 21 -7.80 -16.81 1.16
N ALA A 22 -8.15 -16.50 -0.09
CA ALA A 22 -9.03 -15.38 -0.43
C ALA A 22 -10.45 -15.59 0.12
N SER A 23 -10.97 -16.81 -0.01
CA SER A 23 -12.29 -17.20 0.53
C SER A 23 -12.32 -17.14 2.05
N GLU A 24 -11.30 -17.69 2.71
CA GLU A 24 -11.14 -17.64 4.17
C GLU A 24 -11.07 -16.20 4.69
N MET A 25 -10.32 -15.33 4.02
CA MET A 25 -10.23 -13.91 4.38
C MET A 25 -11.59 -13.22 4.22
N ALA A 26 -12.31 -13.46 3.13
CA ALA A 26 -13.64 -12.92 2.90
C ALA A 26 -14.63 -13.34 4.00
N PHE A 27 -14.66 -14.61 4.37
CA PHE A 27 -15.50 -15.08 5.48
C PHE A 27 -15.10 -14.46 6.82
N SER A 28 -13.80 -14.25 7.06
CA SER A 28 -13.30 -13.66 8.31
C SER A 28 -13.75 -12.21 8.53
N ILE A 29 -14.10 -11.49 7.45
CA ILE A 29 -14.65 -10.13 7.52
C ILE A 29 -16.18 -10.09 7.39
N GLY A 30 -16.85 -11.26 7.43
CA GLY A 30 -18.30 -11.35 7.45
C GLY A 30 -18.98 -11.39 6.07
N PHE A 31 -18.25 -11.63 4.98
CA PHE A 31 -18.87 -11.77 3.66
C PHE A 31 -19.79 -13.00 3.60
N CYS A 32 -20.90 -12.87 2.85
CA CYS A 32 -21.75 -14.01 2.53
C CYS A 32 -21.08 -14.92 1.49
N ALA A 33 -21.63 -16.13 1.29
CA ALA A 33 -21.08 -17.11 0.35
C ALA A 33 -20.98 -16.58 -1.10
N GLU A 34 -21.92 -15.74 -1.51
CA GLU A 34 -21.91 -15.14 -2.85
C GLU A 34 -20.76 -14.14 -3.02
N ASP A 35 -20.57 -13.24 -2.05
CA ASP A 35 -19.50 -12.25 -2.08
C ASP A 35 -18.11 -12.90 -1.92
N ALA A 36 -17.98 -13.91 -1.06
CA ALA A 36 -16.78 -14.75 -0.97
C ALA A 36 -16.48 -15.49 -2.29
N GLY A 37 -17.53 -15.96 -2.99
CA GLY A 37 -17.40 -16.54 -4.32
C GLY A 37 -16.82 -15.57 -5.35
N ARG A 38 -17.24 -14.29 -5.34
CA ARG A 38 -16.65 -13.25 -6.23
C ARG A 38 -15.16 -13.05 -5.94
N VAL A 39 -14.80 -12.92 -4.66
CA VAL A 39 -13.40 -12.81 -4.21
C VAL A 39 -12.58 -14.00 -4.69
N ALA A 40 -13.11 -15.22 -4.55
CA ALA A 40 -12.44 -16.45 -4.98
C ALA A 40 -12.22 -16.52 -6.49
N ILE A 41 -13.18 -16.07 -7.31
CA ILE A 41 -13.03 -16.00 -8.77
C ILE A 41 -11.94 -15.01 -9.14
N VAL A 42 -11.99 -13.78 -8.60
CA VAL A 42 -10.97 -12.75 -8.88
C VAL A 42 -9.57 -13.24 -8.50
N ALA A 43 -9.43 -13.83 -7.31
CA ALA A 43 -8.18 -14.42 -6.85
C ALA A 43 -7.65 -15.53 -7.79
N THR A 44 -8.55 -16.39 -8.27
CA THR A 44 -8.22 -17.50 -9.19
C THR A 44 -7.75 -16.99 -10.53
N GLU A 45 -8.43 -15.99 -11.11
CA GLU A 45 -8.07 -15.41 -12.40
C GLU A 45 -6.72 -14.67 -12.32
N LEU A 46 -6.51 -13.86 -11.27
CA LEU A 46 -5.23 -13.17 -11.05
C LEU A 46 -4.07 -14.15 -10.89
N ALA A 47 -4.20 -15.15 -10.03
CA ALA A 47 -3.16 -16.17 -9.83
C ALA A 47 -2.94 -17.01 -11.10
N SER A 48 -4.01 -17.38 -11.82
CA SER A 48 -3.87 -18.12 -13.08
C SER A 48 -3.16 -17.31 -14.16
N ASN A 49 -3.38 -15.99 -14.20
CA ASN A 49 -2.69 -15.12 -15.16
C ASN A 49 -1.18 -15.10 -14.91
N LEU A 50 -0.74 -15.11 -13.64
CA LEU A 50 0.68 -15.22 -13.30
C LEU A 50 1.27 -16.51 -13.89
N VAL A 51 0.66 -17.67 -13.66
CA VAL A 51 1.17 -18.96 -14.17
C VAL A 51 1.17 -19.02 -15.71
N LYS A 52 0.18 -18.41 -16.37
CA LYS A 52 0.01 -18.53 -17.83
C LYS A 52 0.86 -17.54 -18.63
N HIS A 53 1.13 -16.36 -18.08
CA HIS A 53 1.67 -15.23 -18.83
C HIS A 53 3.05 -14.80 -18.36
N THR A 54 3.60 -15.43 -17.34
CA THR A 54 4.95 -15.14 -16.83
C THR A 54 5.74 -16.44 -16.71
N THR A 55 7.04 -16.38 -17.01
CA THR A 55 7.95 -17.53 -16.88
C THR A 55 8.48 -17.71 -15.46
N GLU A 56 8.62 -16.61 -14.73
CA GLU A 56 9.16 -16.58 -13.35
C GLU A 56 8.05 -16.59 -12.29
N GLY A 57 6.79 -16.68 -12.69
CA GLY A 57 5.65 -16.53 -11.80
C GLY A 57 5.45 -15.08 -11.35
N GLY A 58 4.91 -14.91 -10.16
CA GLY A 58 4.71 -13.62 -9.53
C GLY A 58 4.19 -13.75 -8.11
N GLU A 59 3.66 -12.65 -7.58
CA GLU A 59 3.16 -12.57 -6.21
C GLU A 59 1.71 -12.09 -6.19
N ILE A 60 0.91 -12.70 -5.32
CA ILE A 60 -0.41 -12.21 -4.94
C ILE A 60 -0.34 -11.65 -3.52
N LEU A 61 -0.70 -10.38 -3.34
CA LEU A 61 -0.92 -9.76 -2.04
C LEU A 61 -2.41 -9.66 -1.75
N MET A 62 -2.82 -9.94 -0.52
CA MET A 62 -4.21 -9.83 -0.08
C MET A 62 -4.32 -9.15 1.28
N ALA A 63 -5.27 -8.22 1.40
CA ALA A 63 -5.57 -7.55 2.65
C ALA A 63 -7.07 -7.26 2.79
N ALA A 64 -7.55 -7.26 4.03
CA ALA A 64 -8.83 -6.65 4.35
C ALA A 64 -8.67 -5.12 4.34
N VAL A 65 -9.59 -4.43 3.67
CA VAL A 65 -9.61 -2.98 3.56
C VAL A 65 -10.91 -2.44 4.15
N GLU A 66 -10.82 -1.25 4.75
CA GLU A 66 -11.95 -0.54 5.34
C GLU A 66 -12.29 0.67 4.45
N ALA A 67 -13.58 0.90 4.22
CA ALA A 67 -14.09 2.06 3.50
C ALA A 67 -15.35 2.57 4.21
N GLY A 68 -15.14 3.47 5.19
CA GLY A 68 -16.19 3.87 6.13
C GLY A 68 -16.66 2.67 6.95
N ASP A 69 -17.97 2.42 6.98
CA ASP A 69 -18.58 1.30 7.71
C ASP A 69 -18.66 0.00 6.90
N CYS A 70 -18.02 -0.04 5.72
CA CYS A 70 -17.97 -1.21 4.85
C CYS A 70 -16.57 -1.83 4.84
N PHE A 71 -16.53 -3.16 4.80
CA PHE A 71 -15.29 -3.90 4.61
C PHE A 71 -15.16 -4.40 3.16
N GLY A 72 -13.91 -4.62 2.76
CA GLY A 72 -13.57 -5.18 1.47
C GLY A 72 -12.33 -6.07 1.52
N ILE A 73 -12.12 -6.80 0.43
CA ILE A 73 -10.89 -7.53 0.17
C ILE A 73 -10.16 -6.85 -0.99
N GLU A 74 -8.92 -6.46 -0.75
CA GLU A 74 -7.98 -6.05 -1.78
C GLU A 74 -7.13 -7.26 -2.20
N ILE A 75 -7.02 -7.48 -3.51
CA ILE A 75 -6.15 -8.47 -4.11
C ILE A 75 -5.27 -7.75 -5.12
N ILE A 76 -3.96 -7.92 -4.97
CA ILE A 76 -2.95 -7.28 -5.81
C ILE A 76 -2.13 -8.38 -6.48
N SER A 77 -2.04 -8.36 -7.80
CA SER A 77 -1.18 -9.26 -8.58
C SER A 77 0.03 -8.51 -9.08
N LEU A 78 1.20 -9.10 -8.90
CA LEU A 78 2.50 -8.50 -9.23
C LEU A 78 3.35 -9.49 -10.03
N ASP A 79 3.82 -9.07 -11.19
CA ASP A 79 4.84 -9.80 -11.94
C ASP A 79 5.88 -8.87 -12.57
N LYS A 80 7.02 -9.46 -12.93
CA LYS A 80 8.10 -8.85 -13.71
C LYS A 80 8.22 -9.49 -15.11
N GLY A 81 7.11 -10.00 -15.64
CA GLY A 81 7.03 -10.66 -16.92
C GLY A 81 7.07 -9.69 -18.12
N PRO A 82 6.64 -10.15 -19.30
CA PRO A 82 6.71 -9.34 -20.53
C PRO A 82 5.76 -8.12 -20.52
N GLY A 83 4.77 -8.12 -19.62
CA GLY A 83 3.69 -7.14 -19.62
C GLY A 83 2.58 -7.48 -20.63
N ILE A 84 1.52 -6.67 -20.64
CA ILE A 84 0.36 -6.82 -21.51
C ILE A 84 0.42 -5.84 -22.68
N GLU A 85 0.48 -6.38 -23.90
CA GLU A 85 0.28 -5.60 -25.12
C GLU A 85 -1.20 -5.25 -25.34
N ASN A 86 -1.48 -4.08 -25.90
CA ASN A 86 -2.84 -3.65 -26.27
C ASN A 86 -3.88 -3.77 -25.14
N LEU A 87 -3.54 -3.25 -23.95
CA LEU A 87 -4.38 -3.29 -22.74
C LEU A 87 -5.84 -2.88 -22.98
N GLN A 88 -6.09 -1.84 -23.78
CA GLN A 88 -7.45 -1.37 -24.07
C GLN A 88 -8.30 -2.45 -24.74
N HIS A 89 -7.72 -3.23 -25.65
CA HIS A 89 -8.41 -4.32 -26.34
C HIS A 89 -8.75 -5.48 -25.39
N MET A 90 -7.84 -5.80 -24.45
CA MET A 90 -8.06 -6.85 -23.45
C MET A 90 -9.16 -6.50 -22.43
N LEU A 91 -9.47 -5.21 -22.25
CA LEU A 91 -10.47 -4.73 -21.29
C LEU A 91 -11.89 -4.56 -21.87
N LEU A 92 -12.08 -4.70 -23.18
CA LEU A 92 -13.33 -4.38 -23.87
C LEU A 92 -14.39 -5.50 -23.88
N ASP A 93 -14.03 -6.74 -23.52
CA ASP A 93 -14.85 -7.95 -23.70
C ASP A 93 -15.31 -8.20 -25.15
N GLY A 94 -15.27 -9.46 -25.58
CA GLY A 94 -16.05 -9.93 -26.74
C GLY A 94 -15.33 -10.14 -28.08
N VAL A 95 -14.03 -9.85 -28.23
CA VAL A 95 -13.29 -10.32 -29.42
C VAL A 95 -12.71 -11.70 -29.14
N SER A 96 -13.55 -12.70 -29.37
CA SER A 96 -13.18 -14.10 -29.42
C SER A 96 -12.29 -14.37 -30.63
N THR A 97 -11.01 -14.60 -30.40
CA THR A 97 -10.28 -15.64 -31.11
C THR A 97 -9.98 -16.74 -30.09
N ALA A 98 -10.28 -17.98 -30.45
CA ALA A 98 -10.25 -19.13 -29.54
C ALA A 98 -8.95 -19.20 -28.73
N GLY A 99 -9.04 -19.20 -27.39
CA GLY A 99 -7.91 -19.46 -26.48
C GLY A 99 -7.51 -18.31 -25.55
N THR A 100 -8.26 -18.15 -24.45
CA THR A 100 -7.76 -17.87 -23.08
C THR A 100 -6.81 -16.68 -22.80
N VAL A 101 -7.09 -15.46 -23.28
CA VAL A 101 -6.43 -14.24 -22.74
C VAL A 101 -7.40 -13.12 -22.35
N GLY A 102 -8.54 -12.96 -23.06
CA GLY A 102 -9.48 -11.85 -22.81
C GLY A 102 -10.53 -12.04 -21.69
N ASN A 103 -10.88 -13.28 -21.34
CA ASN A 103 -11.99 -13.51 -20.40
C ASN A 103 -11.63 -13.22 -18.93
N GLY A 104 -10.39 -13.49 -18.52
CA GLY A 104 -9.96 -13.38 -17.13
C GLY A 104 -9.91 -11.93 -16.66
N LEU A 105 -9.29 -11.04 -17.45
CA LEU A 105 -9.17 -9.62 -17.09
C LEU A 105 -10.53 -8.90 -17.11
N GLY A 106 -11.39 -9.21 -18.08
CA GLY A 106 -12.77 -8.73 -18.12
C GLY A 106 -13.56 -9.20 -16.90
N ALA A 107 -13.44 -10.47 -16.51
CA ALA A 107 -14.10 -11.00 -15.32
C ALA A 107 -13.62 -10.31 -14.04
N ILE A 108 -12.31 -10.12 -13.86
CA ILE A 108 -11.73 -9.40 -12.72
C ILE A 108 -12.34 -7.99 -12.62
N ARG A 109 -12.38 -7.26 -13.74
CA ARG A 109 -12.94 -5.90 -13.79
C ARG A 109 -14.44 -5.88 -13.47
N ARG A 110 -15.23 -6.82 -14.01
CA ARG A 110 -16.68 -6.87 -13.76
C ARG A 110 -17.04 -7.25 -12.33
N LEU A 111 -16.24 -8.09 -11.70
CA LEU A 111 -16.49 -8.60 -10.34
C LEU A 111 -15.92 -7.69 -9.23
N SER A 112 -15.09 -6.71 -9.60
CA SER A 112 -14.45 -5.78 -8.66
C SER A 112 -15.12 -4.42 -8.72
N GLN A 113 -15.34 -3.80 -7.57
CA GLN A 113 -15.84 -2.42 -7.51
C GLN A 113 -14.72 -1.38 -7.70
N VAL A 114 -13.49 -1.74 -7.35
CA VAL A 114 -12.29 -0.93 -7.67
C VAL A 114 -11.33 -1.81 -8.45
N PHE A 115 -10.85 -1.31 -9.59
CA PHE A 115 -9.92 -1.99 -10.45
C PHE A 115 -8.96 -0.99 -11.08
N ASP A 116 -7.66 -1.24 -11.00
CA ASP A 116 -6.64 -0.50 -11.73
C ASP A 116 -5.51 -1.44 -12.16
N ILE A 117 -4.84 -1.07 -13.24
CA ILE A 117 -3.80 -1.88 -13.85
C ILE A 117 -2.71 -0.98 -14.42
N TYR A 118 -1.46 -1.38 -14.16
CA TYR A 118 -0.28 -0.77 -14.72
C TYR A 118 0.60 -1.86 -15.29
N THR A 119 0.90 -1.73 -16.57
CA THR A 119 1.74 -2.68 -17.31
C THR A 119 2.73 -1.93 -18.14
N ARG A 120 3.94 -2.48 -18.26
CA ARG A 120 4.97 -1.97 -19.16
C ARG A 120 5.65 -3.13 -19.89
N PRO A 121 5.98 -2.96 -21.19
CA PRO A 121 6.77 -3.93 -21.91
C PRO A 121 8.07 -4.26 -21.17
N GLU A 122 8.35 -5.55 -21.03
CA GLU A 122 9.55 -6.11 -20.37
C GLU A 122 9.74 -5.69 -18.89
N GLN A 123 8.67 -5.20 -18.27
CA GLN A 123 8.69 -4.70 -16.89
C GLN A 123 7.48 -5.17 -16.08
N GLY A 124 6.76 -6.14 -16.63
CA GLY A 124 5.65 -6.83 -16.00
C GLY A 124 4.38 -6.01 -15.79
N THR A 125 3.47 -6.60 -15.02
CA THR A 125 2.16 -6.04 -14.73
C THR A 125 1.88 -5.99 -13.22
N VAL A 126 1.17 -4.95 -12.82
CA VAL A 126 0.57 -4.79 -11.50
C VAL A 126 -0.92 -4.56 -11.66
N ILE A 127 -1.73 -5.40 -11.02
CA ILE A 127 -3.20 -5.29 -11.03
C ILE A 127 -3.68 -5.15 -9.60
N VAL A 128 -4.51 -4.16 -9.34
CA VAL A 128 -5.22 -3.98 -8.06
C VAL A 128 -6.70 -4.21 -8.29
N ALA A 129 -7.31 -5.08 -7.49
CA ALA A 129 -8.74 -5.32 -7.45
C ALA A 129 -9.26 -5.22 -6.02
N ARG A 130 -10.36 -4.49 -5.79
CA ARG A 130 -11.07 -4.49 -4.52
C ARG A 130 -12.50 -4.94 -4.68
N ILE A 131 -12.89 -5.87 -3.82
CA ILE A 131 -14.24 -6.38 -3.72
C ILE A 131 -14.79 -5.92 -2.37
N PHE A 132 -15.80 -5.06 -2.39
CA PHE A 132 -16.50 -4.60 -1.19
C PHE A 132 -17.84 -5.30 -1.00
N GLU A 133 -18.37 -5.20 0.22
CA GLU A 133 -19.78 -5.49 0.51
C GLU A 133 -20.72 -4.83 -0.52
N ARG A 134 -21.83 -5.47 -0.87
CA ARG A 134 -22.77 -4.96 -1.90
C ARG A 134 -23.33 -3.58 -1.62
N ARG A 135 -23.48 -3.22 -0.34
CA ARG A 135 -24.00 -1.91 0.07
C ARG A 135 -22.97 -0.79 -0.07
N TRP A 136 -21.70 -1.12 -0.31
CA TRP A 136 -20.65 -0.12 -0.47
C TRP A 136 -20.93 0.77 -1.67
N GLN A 137 -20.73 2.06 -1.47
CA GLN A 137 -20.79 3.07 -2.52
C GLN A 137 -19.52 3.92 -2.45
N PRO A 138 -18.99 4.39 -3.60
CA PRO A 138 -17.91 5.35 -3.62
C PRO A 138 -18.32 6.63 -2.87
N ALA A 139 -17.51 7.06 -1.92
CA ALA A 139 -17.67 8.32 -1.23
C ALA A 139 -16.56 9.29 -1.63
N ALA A 140 -16.88 10.57 -1.76
CA ALA A 140 -15.88 11.61 -1.93
C ALA A 140 -15.02 11.69 -0.66
N VAL A 141 -13.70 11.67 -0.85
CA VAL A 141 -12.71 11.73 0.24
C VAL A 141 -11.78 12.90 0.00
N SER A 142 -11.33 13.56 1.07
CA SER A 142 -10.33 14.64 0.94
C SER A 142 -8.98 14.07 0.50
N LEU A 143 -8.64 12.86 0.96
CA LEU A 143 -7.42 12.15 0.61
C LEU A 143 -7.73 10.71 0.20
N GLU A 144 -7.09 10.25 -0.85
CA GLU A 144 -7.02 8.83 -1.20
C GLU A 144 -5.70 8.26 -0.68
N VAL A 145 -5.77 7.10 -0.03
CA VAL A 145 -4.61 6.42 0.55
C VAL A 145 -4.53 5.00 0.04
N GLY A 146 -3.32 4.55 -0.24
CA GLY A 146 -3.02 3.16 -0.56
C GLY A 146 -1.70 2.77 0.04
N ALA A 147 -1.58 1.51 0.45
CA ALA A 147 -0.38 1.05 1.12
C ALA A 147 -0.08 -0.41 0.80
N ILE A 148 1.20 -0.74 0.78
CA ILE A 148 1.72 -2.10 0.90
C ILE A 148 2.41 -2.21 2.26
N MET A 149 2.17 -3.29 2.97
CA MET A 149 2.85 -3.61 4.23
C MET A 149 3.05 -5.11 4.27
N ARG A 150 4.29 -5.58 4.37
CA ARG A 150 4.66 -6.99 4.33
C ARG A 150 5.71 -7.29 5.39
N PRO A 151 5.55 -8.39 6.16
CA PRO A 151 6.52 -8.77 7.16
C PRO A 151 7.87 -9.19 6.56
N PHE A 152 8.91 -9.13 7.37
CA PHE A 152 10.20 -9.77 7.12
C PHE A 152 9.99 -11.23 6.67
N PRO A 153 10.72 -11.74 5.67
CA PRO A 153 10.55 -13.11 5.20
C PRO A 153 10.66 -14.16 6.32
N GLY A 154 9.60 -14.94 6.53
CA GLY A 154 9.52 -15.96 7.59
C GLY A 154 8.85 -15.50 8.87
N GLU A 155 8.57 -14.20 9.03
CA GLU A 155 7.79 -13.66 10.15
C GLU A 155 6.28 -13.66 9.84
N ASN A 156 5.47 -13.84 10.87
CA ASN A 156 4.01 -13.81 10.78
C ASN A 156 3.41 -12.44 11.12
N VAL A 157 4.24 -11.50 11.56
CA VAL A 157 3.85 -10.14 11.93
C VAL A 157 4.90 -9.17 11.41
N CYS A 158 4.46 -8.01 10.94
CA CYS A 158 5.35 -7.00 10.38
C CYS A 158 5.86 -6.06 11.49
N GLY A 159 7.17 -5.81 11.50
CA GLY A 159 7.83 -4.84 12.38
C GLY A 159 7.41 -3.39 12.11
N ASP A 160 6.92 -3.11 10.91
CA ASP A 160 6.42 -1.79 10.52
C ASP A 160 4.96 -1.54 10.94
N GLY A 161 4.54 -0.29 10.85
CA GLY A 161 3.16 0.14 11.00
C GLY A 161 2.86 1.42 10.25
N TRP A 162 1.58 1.63 9.96
CA TRP A 162 1.10 2.88 9.41
C TRP A 162 -0.33 3.18 9.86
N ALA A 163 -0.68 4.45 9.83
CA ALA A 163 -2.02 4.94 10.11
C ALA A 163 -2.32 6.26 9.40
N VAL A 164 -3.60 6.52 9.19
CA VAL A 164 -4.10 7.78 8.64
C VAL A 164 -5.20 8.36 9.53
N ARG A 165 -5.21 9.68 9.67
CA ARG A 165 -6.32 10.44 10.25
C ARG A 165 -6.83 11.44 9.20
N PHE A 166 -8.06 11.25 8.75
CA PHE A 166 -8.68 12.14 7.78
C PHE A 166 -9.23 13.40 8.45
N SER A 167 -9.20 14.52 7.72
CA SER A 167 -9.86 15.77 8.09
C SER A 167 -10.49 16.40 6.86
N VAL A 168 -11.39 17.37 7.05
CA VAL A 168 -12.07 18.06 5.93
C VAL A 168 -11.07 18.77 5.01
N GLY A 169 -10.00 19.35 5.58
CA GLY A 169 -8.96 20.09 4.85
C GLY A 169 -7.74 19.27 4.44
N GLY A 170 -7.74 17.94 4.61
CA GLY A 170 -6.59 17.09 4.34
C GLY A 170 -6.48 15.93 5.32
N GLY A 171 -5.33 15.72 5.95
CA GLY A 171 -5.14 14.63 6.90
C GLY A 171 -3.70 14.37 7.29
N GLU A 172 -3.52 13.45 8.23
CA GLU A 172 -2.23 13.10 8.81
C GLU A 172 -1.89 11.63 8.54
N ILE A 173 -0.63 11.35 8.21
CA ILE A 173 -0.15 10.01 7.85
C ILE A 173 1.09 9.68 8.67
N LEU A 174 0.99 8.61 9.46
CA LEU A 174 2.08 8.03 10.23
C LEU A 174 2.63 6.81 9.49
N VAL A 175 3.95 6.71 9.39
CA VAL A 175 4.68 5.48 9.09
C VAL A 175 5.71 5.25 10.19
N THR A 176 5.83 4.01 10.66
CA THR A 176 6.74 3.60 11.74
C THR A 176 7.40 2.27 11.39
N ASP A 177 8.63 2.09 11.84
CA ASP A 177 9.48 0.91 11.68
C ASP A 177 10.07 0.61 13.06
N GLY A 178 9.58 -0.46 13.68
CA GLY A 178 10.00 -0.89 15.01
C GLY A 178 11.34 -1.58 14.96
N LEU A 179 12.24 -1.34 15.92
CA LEU A 179 13.61 -1.84 15.81
C LEU A 179 13.71 -3.38 15.72
N GLY A 180 14.27 -3.85 14.60
CA GLY A 180 14.42 -5.26 14.25
C GLY A 180 13.19 -5.78 13.51
N HIS A 181 12.87 -7.07 13.65
CA HIS A 181 11.70 -7.68 13.03
C HIS A 181 10.90 -8.53 14.02
N GLY A 182 9.75 -9.02 13.56
CA GLY A 182 8.89 -9.93 14.33
C GLY A 182 8.15 -9.25 15.47
N SER A 183 7.72 -10.04 16.46
CA SER A 183 6.73 -9.61 17.46
C SER A 183 7.11 -8.38 18.29
N GLN A 184 8.38 -8.21 18.65
CA GLN A 184 8.82 -7.08 19.48
C GLN A 184 8.90 -5.76 18.68
N ALA A 185 9.33 -5.83 17.42
CA ALA A 185 9.28 -4.68 16.50
C ALA A 185 7.82 -4.29 16.22
N ALA A 186 6.98 -5.29 15.90
CA ALA A 186 5.56 -5.10 15.65
C ALA A 186 4.84 -4.46 16.84
N ALA A 187 5.19 -4.83 18.08
CA ALA A 187 4.64 -4.23 19.29
C ALA A 187 4.97 -2.73 19.40
N ALA A 188 6.21 -2.33 19.11
CA ALA A 188 6.62 -0.92 19.12
C ALA A 188 5.85 -0.09 18.09
N SER A 189 5.75 -0.59 16.86
CA SER A 189 4.98 0.06 15.78
C SER A 189 3.48 0.10 16.07
N LEU A 190 2.91 -0.95 16.67
CA LEU A 190 1.50 -0.98 17.04
C LEU A 190 1.18 0.03 18.15
N ASP A 191 2.04 0.16 19.16
CA ASP A 191 1.90 1.17 20.20
C ASP A 191 1.95 2.59 19.61
N ALA A 192 2.85 2.83 18.64
CA ALA A 192 2.91 4.09 17.93
C ALA A 192 1.62 4.41 17.17
N VAL A 193 1.07 3.41 16.46
CA VAL A 193 -0.21 3.51 15.73
C VAL A 193 -1.39 3.72 16.67
N ARG A 194 -1.42 3.08 17.84
CA ARG A 194 -2.49 3.28 18.84
C ARG A 194 -2.45 4.70 19.41
N PHE A 195 -1.28 5.15 19.83
CA PHE A 195 -1.09 6.50 20.34
C PHE A 195 -1.50 7.55 19.29
N PHE A 196 -1.15 7.33 18.01
CA PHE A 196 -1.62 8.17 16.90
C PHE A 196 -3.12 8.18 16.73
N ARG A 197 -3.83 7.06 16.95
CA ARG A 197 -5.30 7.05 16.83
C ARG A 197 -5.98 7.80 17.98
N GLU A 198 -5.37 7.75 19.16
CA GLU A 198 -5.97 8.25 20.41
C GLU A 198 -5.58 9.69 20.74
N THR A 199 -4.45 10.17 20.22
CA THR A 199 -3.88 11.48 20.60
C THR A 199 -3.82 12.43 19.42
N ALA A 200 -4.61 13.51 19.46
CA ALA A 200 -4.47 14.63 18.53
C ALA A 200 -3.41 15.61 19.04
N THR A 201 -2.50 16.03 18.16
CA THR A 201 -1.44 16.99 18.49
C THR A 201 -1.40 18.13 17.48
N PRO A 202 -1.04 19.36 17.90
CA PRO A 202 -1.01 20.52 17.02
C PRO A 202 -0.03 20.45 15.83
N SER A 203 1.04 19.63 15.93
CA SER A 203 2.03 19.52 14.85
C SER A 203 2.74 18.15 14.83
N PRO A 204 3.31 17.75 13.68
CA PRO A 204 4.10 16.53 13.58
C PRO A 204 5.29 16.43 14.55
N ALA A 205 6.03 17.52 14.77
CA ALA A 205 7.13 17.48 15.74
C ALA A 205 6.64 17.30 17.19
N GLN A 206 5.48 17.88 17.53
CA GLN A 206 4.88 17.71 18.85
C GLN A 206 4.35 16.30 19.06
N PHE A 207 3.82 15.65 18.02
CA PHE A 207 3.45 14.24 18.05
C PHE A 207 4.65 13.36 18.45
N ILE A 208 5.75 13.45 17.70
CA ILE A 208 6.94 12.63 17.93
C ILE A 208 7.55 12.91 19.32
N ARG A 209 7.50 14.16 19.79
CA ARG A 209 7.91 14.49 21.17
C ARG A 209 7.03 13.82 22.22
N SER A 210 5.71 13.80 21.98
CA SER A 210 4.73 13.31 22.97
C SER A 210 4.75 11.78 23.07
N ILE A 211 5.06 11.09 21.96
CA ILE A 211 5.11 9.63 21.91
C ILE A 211 6.44 9.05 22.42
N ASP A 212 7.51 9.85 22.49
CA ASP A 212 8.84 9.38 22.93
C ASP A 212 8.83 8.71 24.31
N ALA A 213 8.30 9.38 25.33
CA ALA A 213 8.25 8.83 26.68
C ALA A 213 7.37 7.55 26.77
N PRO A 214 6.16 7.52 26.19
CA PRO A 214 5.38 6.30 26.04
C PRO A 214 6.14 5.15 25.37
N MET A 215 7.01 5.39 24.39
CA MET A 215 7.69 4.30 23.68
C MET A 215 8.91 3.71 24.40
N ARG A 216 9.33 4.25 25.56
CA ARG A 216 10.56 3.83 26.26
C ARG A 216 10.57 2.39 26.77
N TYR A 217 9.41 1.77 26.94
CA TYR A 217 9.30 0.37 27.34
C TYR A 217 9.29 -0.61 26.16
N THR A 218 9.37 -0.11 24.93
CA THR A 218 9.40 -0.90 23.70
C THR A 218 10.84 -1.03 23.17
N ARG A 219 11.03 -1.66 22.00
CA ARG A 219 12.32 -1.60 21.29
C ARG A 219 12.64 -0.22 20.70
N GLY A 220 11.69 0.72 20.75
CA GLY A 220 11.74 1.97 20.02
C GLY A 220 11.45 1.76 18.53
N ALA A 221 11.31 2.87 17.82
CA ALA A 221 11.01 2.87 16.39
C ALA A 221 11.63 4.07 15.67
N ALA A 222 11.95 3.88 14.40
CA ALA A 222 11.98 4.99 13.46
C ALA A 222 10.53 5.33 13.06
N MET A 223 10.23 6.62 12.88
CA MET A 223 8.90 7.03 12.44
C MET A 223 8.92 8.37 11.73
N ALA A 224 7.92 8.60 10.89
CA ALA A 224 7.62 9.91 10.37
C ALA A 224 6.12 10.17 10.35
N LEU A 225 5.78 11.45 10.56
CA LEU A 225 4.42 11.95 10.49
C LEU A 225 4.35 13.10 9.48
N ALA A 226 3.43 12.99 8.53
CA ALA A 226 3.12 14.02 7.55
C ALA A 226 1.70 14.56 7.79
N SER A 227 1.55 15.87 7.93
CA SER A 227 0.27 16.57 7.97
C SER A 227 0.05 17.31 6.65
N ILE A 228 -0.92 16.89 5.87
CA ILE A 228 -1.31 17.48 4.59
C ILE A 228 -2.44 18.48 4.84
N ASP A 229 -2.21 19.73 4.44
CA ASP A 229 -3.20 20.80 4.44
C ASP A 229 -3.48 21.20 2.98
N LEU A 230 -4.64 20.78 2.48
CA LEU A 230 -5.10 21.04 1.11
C LEU A 230 -5.61 22.48 0.94
N VAL A 231 -6.00 23.17 2.02
CA VAL A 231 -6.44 24.57 1.97
C VAL A 231 -5.24 25.48 1.79
N GLN A 232 -4.20 25.29 2.59
CA GLN A 232 -2.94 26.05 2.50
C GLN A 232 -1.96 25.45 1.48
N ARG A 233 -2.32 24.34 0.84
CA ARG A 233 -1.51 23.65 -0.18
C ARG A 233 -0.09 23.37 0.31
N LYS A 234 0.03 22.75 1.48
CA LYS A 234 1.33 22.42 2.09
C LYS A 234 1.31 21.07 2.81
N VAL A 235 2.50 20.53 3.04
CA VAL A 235 2.75 19.36 3.89
C VAL A 235 3.72 19.77 4.99
N ILE A 236 3.36 19.54 6.25
CA ILE A 236 4.27 19.64 7.39
C ILE A 236 4.76 18.22 7.70
N TYR A 237 6.06 18.01 7.75
CA TYR A 237 6.66 16.70 7.92
C TYR A 237 7.68 16.70 9.06
N ALA A 238 7.60 15.73 9.95
CA ALA A 238 8.64 15.43 10.93
C ALA A 238 9.00 13.95 10.86
N GLY A 239 10.29 13.64 10.87
CA GLY A 239 10.77 12.25 10.84
C GLY A 239 11.98 12.06 11.76
N VAL A 240 12.00 10.93 12.45
CA VAL A 240 13.11 10.46 13.28
C VAL A 240 13.48 9.05 12.82
N GLY A 241 14.73 8.85 12.42
CA GLY A 241 15.24 7.60 11.88
C GLY A 241 15.25 7.57 10.35
N ASN A 242 14.99 6.38 9.80
CA ASN A 242 15.19 6.00 8.40
C ASN A 242 13.90 6.01 7.55
N ILE A 243 12.74 6.42 8.09
CA ILE A 243 11.52 6.57 7.30
C ILE A 243 11.72 7.66 6.24
N ALA A 244 11.57 7.27 4.98
CA ALA A 244 11.68 8.17 3.85
C ALA A 244 10.32 8.80 3.53
N GLY A 245 10.33 10.09 3.19
CA GLY A 245 9.19 10.81 2.66
C GLY A 245 9.55 11.51 1.36
N ARG A 246 8.68 11.47 0.36
CA ARG A 246 8.89 12.14 -0.93
C ARG A 246 7.58 12.65 -1.49
N ILE A 247 7.55 13.92 -1.89
CA ILE A 247 6.45 14.54 -2.62
C ILE A 247 6.79 14.47 -4.10
N LEU A 248 5.89 13.90 -4.90
CA LEU A 248 6.00 13.76 -6.34
C LEU A 248 4.90 14.56 -7.02
N SER A 249 5.20 15.17 -8.16
CA SER A 249 4.21 15.80 -9.04
C SER A 249 4.73 15.81 -10.49
N PRO A 250 3.91 16.18 -11.48
CA PRO A 250 4.38 16.35 -12.85
C PRO A 250 5.52 17.38 -13.00
N GLN A 251 5.65 18.31 -12.05
CA GLN A 251 6.68 19.36 -12.06
C GLN A 251 8.00 18.92 -11.43
N GLY A 252 8.03 17.78 -10.73
CA GLY A 252 9.25 17.24 -10.14
C GLY A 252 9.02 16.51 -8.83
N SER A 253 10.08 16.40 -8.04
CA SER A 253 10.02 15.71 -6.73
C SER A 253 10.79 16.45 -5.66
N ALA A 254 10.30 16.41 -4.42
CA ALA A 254 10.96 16.94 -3.24
C ALA A 254 11.07 15.86 -2.16
N GLY A 255 12.27 15.66 -1.59
CA GLY A 255 12.48 14.77 -0.46
C GLY A 255 12.14 15.45 0.87
N CYS A 256 11.45 14.73 1.75
CA CYS A 256 11.16 15.17 3.11
C CYS A 256 12.29 14.74 4.05
N LEU A 257 12.72 15.64 4.94
CA LEU A 257 13.86 15.41 5.81
C LEU A 257 13.45 14.66 7.08
N SER A 258 14.14 13.54 7.33
CA SER A 258 14.14 12.81 8.61
C SER A 258 15.49 12.98 9.28
N TYR A 259 15.52 13.09 10.61
CA TYR A 259 16.74 13.26 11.39
C TYR A 259 17.14 11.95 12.06
N ASN A 260 18.45 11.73 12.23
CA ASN A 260 18.94 10.53 12.90
C ASN A 260 18.41 10.44 14.34
N GLY A 261 17.90 9.26 14.69
CA GLY A 261 17.44 8.95 16.04
C GLY A 261 16.49 7.76 16.04
N THR A 262 16.08 7.37 17.25
CA THR A 262 15.10 6.32 17.48
C THR A 262 14.16 6.76 18.60
N VAL A 263 12.87 6.85 18.29
CA VAL A 263 11.84 7.26 19.25
C VAL A 263 11.66 6.18 20.31
N GLY A 264 11.55 6.58 21.58
CA GLY A 264 11.56 5.68 22.72
C GLY A 264 12.96 5.30 23.20
N LEU A 265 14.02 5.62 22.45
CA LEU A 265 15.41 5.41 22.86
C LEU A 265 16.16 6.75 22.84
N ASN A 266 16.80 7.06 21.71
CA ASN A 266 17.58 8.28 21.49
C ASN A 266 17.01 9.03 20.28
N PRO A 267 15.89 9.75 20.42
CA PRO A 267 15.19 10.37 19.29
C PRO A 267 15.92 11.56 18.66
N GLY A 268 16.93 12.10 19.35
CA GLY A 268 17.66 13.29 18.89
C GLY A 268 16.80 14.54 18.93
N ARG A 269 16.63 15.22 17.78
CA ARG A 269 15.89 16.48 17.67
C ARG A 269 14.52 16.24 17.05
N PHE A 270 13.48 16.79 17.68
CA PHE A 270 12.14 16.86 17.12
C PHE A 270 12.01 18.13 16.28
N GLN A 271 12.22 18.02 14.97
CA GLN A 271 12.11 19.12 14.03
C GLN A 271 11.14 18.76 12.91
N GLU A 272 10.35 19.73 12.49
CA GLU A 272 9.47 19.63 11.33
C GLU A 272 9.89 20.61 10.25
N ASN A 273 9.59 20.26 9.00
CA ASN A 273 9.82 21.07 7.83
C ASN A 273 8.51 21.19 7.03
N THR A 274 8.32 22.34 6.37
CA THR A 274 7.15 22.59 5.53
C THR A 274 7.53 22.50 4.05
N TYR A 275 6.71 21.81 3.28
CA TYR A 275 6.87 21.61 1.85
C TYR A 275 5.60 22.05 1.10
N PRO A 276 5.71 22.51 -0.16
CA PRO A 276 4.53 22.79 -0.97
C PRO A 276 3.78 21.49 -1.33
N TRP A 277 2.46 21.57 -1.44
CA TRP A 277 1.60 20.53 -2.00
C TRP A 277 1.16 20.97 -3.42
N PRO A 278 1.94 20.63 -4.46
CA PRO A 278 1.64 21.02 -5.84
C PRO A 278 0.37 20.34 -6.38
N GLU A 279 -0.12 20.79 -7.52
CA GLU A 279 -1.23 20.12 -8.20
C GLU A 279 -0.84 18.70 -8.59
N GLN A 280 -1.79 17.77 -8.47
CA GLN A 280 -1.56 16.34 -8.73
C GLN A 280 -0.43 15.75 -7.89
N ALA A 281 -0.20 16.29 -6.68
CA ALA A 281 0.80 15.78 -5.77
C ALA A 281 0.47 14.37 -5.25
N LEU A 282 1.51 13.57 -5.14
CA LEU A 282 1.54 12.31 -4.39
C LEU A 282 2.57 12.44 -3.27
N LEU A 283 2.18 12.12 -2.04
CA LEU A 283 3.13 11.83 -0.97
C LEU A 283 3.39 10.33 -0.96
N VAL A 284 4.66 9.94 -1.04
CA VAL A 284 5.14 8.58 -0.82
C VAL A 284 5.94 8.56 0.48
N MET A 285 5.55 7.71 1.43
CA MET A 285 6.30 7.44 2.65
C MET A 285 6.63 5.95 2.72
N HIS A 286 7.84 5.58 3.12
CA HIS A 286 8.20 4.17 3.22
C HIS A 286 9.27 3.90 4.29
N SER A 287 9.25 2.68 4.85
CA SER A 287 10.36 2.14 5.65
C SER A 287 11.56 1.80 4.78
N ASP A 288 12.71 1.50 5.39
CA ASP A 288 13.94 1.25 4.65
C ASP A 288 14.01 -0.16 4.02
N GLY A 289 13.04 -1.04 4.26
CA GLY A 289 12.81 -2.23 3.45
C GLY A 289 12.60 -1.93 1.97
N LEU A 290 12.21 -0.70 1.62
CA LEU A 290 12.23 -0.18 0.26
C LEU A 290 13.47 0.70 0.02
N THR A 291 14.13 0.49 -1.11
CA THR A 291 15.23 1.37 -1.53
C THR A 291 14.72 2.79 -1.80
N SER A 292 15.39 3.82 -1.26
CA SER A 292 14.97 5.22 -1.40
C SER A 292 15.41 5.88 -2.72
N ARG A 293 16.33 5.22 -3.46
CA ARG A 293 16.85 5.69 -4.74
C ARG A 293 16.11 5.05 -5.89
N TRP A 294 15.07 5.74 -6.35
CA TRP A 294 14.35 5.42 -7.57
C TRP A 294 13.99 6.69 -8.34
N ASP A 295 13.84 6.51 -9.66
CA ASP A 295 13.46 7.54 -10.60
C ASP A 295 12.01 7.34 -11.02
N HIS A 296 11.12 8.24 -10.57
CA HIS A 296 9.71 8.20 -10.93
C HIS A 296 9.46 8.49 -12.40
N THR A 297 10.38 9.19 -13.08
CA THR A 297 10.23 9.52 -14.50
C THR A 297 10.40 8.30 -15.40
N ALA A 298 11.07 7.26 -14.89
CA ALA A 298 11.09 5.94 -15.52
C ALA A 298 9.71 5.28 -15.54
N TYR A 299 8.70 5.81 -14.82
CA TYR A 299 7.35 5.26 -14.72
C TYR A 299 6.26 6.18 -15.29
N PRO A 300 6.21 6.34 -16.62
CA PRO A 300 5.21 7.21 -17.26
C PRO A 300 3.79 6.73 -16.93
N GLY A 301 2.94 7.69 -16.58
CA GLY A 301 1.53 7.44 -16.25
C GLY A 301 1.28 6.71 -14.92
N LEU A 302 2.31 6.40 -14.13
CA LEU A 302 2.12 5.75 -12.83
C LEU A 302 1.52 6.71 -11.80
N LEU A 303 1.94 7.98 -11.80
CA LEU A 303 1.50 8.98 -10.82
C LEU A 303 0.00 9.32 -10.89
N THR A 304 -0.69 8.94 -11.97
CA THR A 304 -2.14 9.15 -12.12
C THR A 304 -2.98 7.96 -11.65
N ARG A 305 -2.33 6.84 -11.32
CA ARG A 305 -2.96 5.59 -10.90
C ARG A 305 -3.44 5.64 -9.46
N LEU A 306 -4.19 4.61 -9.05
CA LEU A 306 -4.59 4.45 -7.66
C LEU A 306 -3.37 4.47 -6.74
N PRO A 307 -3.43 5.12 -5.56
CA PRO A 307 -2.32 5.14 -4.61
C PRO A 307 -1.77 3.75 -4.26
N THR A 308 -2.63 2.75 -4.08
CA THR A 308 -2.18 1.38 -3.82
C THR A 308 -1.42 0.81 -5.00
N LEU A 309 -1.85 1.10 -6.24
CA LEU A 309 -1.16 0.62 -7.42
C LEU A 309 0.24 1.24 -7.53
N VAL A 310 0.39 2.52 -7.19
CA VAL A 310 1.71 3.17 -7.08
C VAL A 310 2.56 2.49 -6.01
N ALA A 311 2.00 2.26 -4.81
CA ALA A 311 2.70 1.57 -3.72
C ALA A 311 3.15 0.15 -4.12
N ALA A 312 2.29 -0.56 -4.85
CA ALA A 312 2.51 -1.91 -5.34
C ALA A 312 3.63 -1.99 -6.39
N VAL A 313 3.67 -1.05 -7.35
CA VAL A 313 4.78 -0.95 -8.33
C VAL A 313 6.09 -0.64 -7.63
N LEU A 314 6.09 0.31 -6.68
CA LEU A 314 7.28 0.64 -5.92
C LEU A 314 7.78 -0.57 -5.12
N TYR A 315 6.90 -1.24 -4.39
CA TYR A 315 7.22 -2.47 -3.66
C TYR A 315 7.82 -3.54 -4.58
N ARG A 316 7.17 -3.87 -5.70
CA ARG A 316 7.63 -4.89 -6.64
C ARG A 316 9.06 -4.63 -7.14
N ASP A 317 9.37 -3.37 -7.45
CA ASP A 317 10.61 -3.01 -8.14
C ASP A 317 11.75 -2.65 -7.18
N PHE A 318 11.46 -2.15 -5.99
CA PHE A 318 12.45 -1.58 -5.06
C PHE A 318 12.49 -2.20 -3.67
N PHE A 319 11.67 -3.23 -3.41
CA PHE A 319 11.77 -4.01 -2.17
C PHE A 319 13.10 -4.75 -2.09
N ARG A 320 13.78 -4.64 -0.95
CA ARG A 320 15.11 -5.24 -0.72
C ARG A 320 15.07 -6.76 -0.52
N GLY A 321 13.95 -7.31 -0.07
CA GLY A 321 13.78 -8.75 0.13
C GLY A 321 14.35 -9.30 1.43
N ASN A 322 14.96 -8.48 2.28
CA ASN A 322 15.62 -8.88 3.52
C ASN A 322 15.22 -8.02 4.72
N ASP A 323 14.02 -7.42 4.67
CA ASP A 323 13.49 -6.59 5.74
C ASP A 323 11.96 -6.63 5.78
N ASP A 324 11.38 -6.11 6.86
CA ASP A 324 10.00 -5.61 6.88
C ASP A 324 9.87 -4.47 5.84
N VAL A 325 8.69 -4.33 5.21
CA VAL A 325 8.48 -3.24 4.25
C VAL A 325 7.09 -2.65 4.35
N THR A 326 7.04 -1.32 4.37
CA THR A 326 5.82 -0.53 4.29
C THR A 326 6.02 0.60 3.30
N VAL A 327 5.07 0.73 2.38
CA VAL A 327 4.99 1.83 1.41
C VAL A 327 3.59 2.40 1.50
N VAL A 328 3.46 3.68 1.87
CA VAL A 328 2.20 4.41 1.92
C VAL A 328 2.23 5.51 0.88
N VAL A 329 1.19 5.56 0.06
CA VAL A 329 1.01 6.57 -0.98
C VAL A 329 -0.29 7.31 -0.73
N VAL A 330 -0.24 8.63 -0.84
CA VAL A 330 -1.37 9.53 -0.56
C VAL A 330 -1.49 10.55 -1.67
N ARG A 331 -2.72 10.80 -2.14
CA ARG A 331 -3.05 11.94 -3.00
C ARG A 331 -4.30 12.65 -2.51
N GLN A 332 -4.50 13.86 -3.01
CA GLN A 332 -5.78 14.54 -2.88
C GLN A 332 -6.86 13.74 -3.62
N GLY A 333 -8.00 13.53 -2.96
CA GLY A 333 -9.15 12.88 -3.59
C GLY A 333 -9.81 13.78 -4.63
N CYS A 334 -10.42 13.15 -5.64
CA CYS A 334 -11.13 13.81 -6.73
C CYS A 334 -12.63 13.95 -6.47
#